data_AF-A0A419V051-F1
#
_entry.id   AF-A0A419V051-F1
#
_cell.length_a   1.000
_cell.length_b   1.000
_cell.length_c   1.000
_cell.angle_alpha   90.00
_cell.angle_beta   90.00
_cell.angle_gamma   90.00
#
_symmetry.space_group_name_H-M   'P 1'
#
loop_
_entity.id
_entity.type
_entity.pdbx_description
1 polymer ?
#
loop_
_entity_poly.entity_id
_entity_poly.type
_entity_poly.pdbx_seq_one_letter_code
_entity_poly.pdbx_strand_id
1 'polypeptide(L)'
;MSTLWMKMKETMDTEMQHWQEKKERNNPAESLQHYIKQAERETEKTAVLVARQRQLVDTFTKEHEEASAMLEKRTYQAEIVKEKGNDEFYAFALREKEEYETRTEKLAAMKKETEKQLEEIEAKYESMKHKVKDMHIKRLELMGKENVFRVNYNSRKVYNEEENAAADHFSDMEWYLDGLAHWEKNDEEKQSFDERVARLEEK
;
A
#
# COMPACT_ATOMS: atom_id res chain seq x y z
N MET A 1 -3.32 -16.28 4.24
CA MET A 1 -3.23 -15.48 3.00
C MET A 1 -1.81 -14.93 2.95
N SER A 2 -0.93 -15.47 2.11
CA SER A 2 0.44 -14.95 2.01
C SER A 2 0.41 -13.54 1.38
N THR A 3 0.95 -12.56 2.09
CA THR A 3 1.18 -11.21 1.55
C THR A 3 2.08 -11.32 0.31
N LEU A 4 1.97 -10.36 -0.61
CA LEU A 4 2.85 -10.27 -1.80
C LEU A 4 4.33 -10.37 -1.39
N TRP A 5 4.67 -9.84 -0.21
CA TRP A 5 5.97 -9.93 0.44
C TRP A 5 6.37 -11.34 0.87
N MET A 6 5.45 -12.15 1.40
CA MET A 6 5.72 -13.56 1.70
C MET A 6 5.98 -14.36 0.42
N LYS A 7 5.20 -14.11 -0.64
CA LYS A 7 5.44 -14.75 -1.95
C LYS A 7 6.77 -14.31 -2.55
N MET A 8 7.12 -13.03 -2.39
CA MET A 8 8.40 -12.49 -2.81
C MET A 8 9.56 -13.12 -2.01
N LYS A 9 9.42 -13.26 -0.69
CA LYS A 9 10.38 -13.97 0.18
C LYS A 9 10.53 -15.44 -0.25
N GLU A 10 9.43 -16.15 -0.46
CA GLU A 10 9.45 -17.55 -0.91
C GLU A 10 10.14 -17.70 -2.27
N THR A 11 9.87 -16.80 -3.23
CA THR A 11 10.58 -16.79 -4.52
C THR A 11 12.06 -16.42 -4.38
N MET A 12 12.41 -15.55 -3.44
CA MET A 12 13.80 -15.21 -3.14
C MET A 12 14.53 -16.39 -2.52
N ASP A 13 13.95 -17.07 -1.54
CA ASP A 13 14.57 -18.21 -0.86
C ASP A 13 14.75 -19.38 -1.83
N THR A 14 13.76 -19.64 -2.70
CA THR A 14 13.86 -20.69 -3.73
C THR A 14 14.83 -20.34 -4.85
N GLU A 15 14.85 -19.10 -5.34
CA GLU A 15 15.88 -18.65 -6.28
C GLU A 15 17.27 -18.71 -5.59
N MET A 16 17.42 -18.23 -4.37
CA MET A 16 18.66 -18.26 -3.60
C MET A 16 19.21 -19.68 -3.42
N GLN A 17 18.36 -20.66 -3.06
CA GLN A 17 18.74 -22.08 -2.96
C GLN A 17 19.19 -22.64 -4.32
N HIS A 18 18.50 -22.29 -5.41
CA HIS A 18 18.94 -22.63 -6.76
C HIS A 18 20.28 -21.99 -7.15
N TRP A 19 20.67 -20.88 -6.51
CA TRP A 19 21.90 -20.15 -6.81
C TRP A 19 23.08 -20.63 -5.95
N GLN A 20 22.85 -21.25 -4.78
CA GLN A 20 23.87 -22.00 -4.03
C GLN A 20 24.48 -23.14 -4.86
N GLU A 21 23.70 -23.77 -5.74
CA GLU A 21 24.19 -24.80 -6.65
C GLU A 21 25.10 -24.23 -7.76
N LYS A 22 25.03 -22.92 -8.04
CA LYS A 22 25.77 -22.22 -9.10
C LYS A 22 26.86 -21.33 -8.50
N LYS A 23 27.80 -21.97 -7.79
CA LYS A 23 28.87 -21.41 -6.94
C LYS A 23 29.75 -20.25 -7.43
N GLU A 24 29.54 -19.61 -8.59
CA GLU A 24 30.60 -18.74 -9.15
C GLU A 24 30.25 -17.43 -9.86
N ARG A 25 29.00 -17.00 -10.15
CA ARG A 25 28.88 -15.93 -11.18
C ARG A 25 27.95 -14.73 -11.04
N ASN A 26 27.10 -14.59 -10.02
CA ASN A 26 26.18 -13.44 -10.02
C ASN A 26 26.32 -12.57 -8.76
N ASN A 27 26.45 -11.26 -8.99
CA ASN A 27 26.60 -10.24 -7.96
C ASN A 27 25.26 -10.06 -7.22
N PRO A 28 25.18 -10.26 -5.90
CA PRO A 28 23.94 -10.11 -5.15
C PRO A 28 23.33 -8.70 -5.19
N ALA A 29 24.11 -7.66 -5.51
CA ALA A 29 23.56 -6.34 -5.81
C ALA A 29 22.74 -6.31 -7.13
N GLU A 30 23.03 -7.20 -8.09
CA GLU A 30 22.27 -7.38 -9.32
C GLU A 30 20.98 -8.16 -9.06
N SER A 31 21.01 -9.18 -8.22
CA SER A 31 19.79 -9.89 -7.79
C SER A 31 18.84 -8.94 -7.08
N LEU A 32 19.33 -8.16 -6.11
CA LEU A 32 18.52 -7.17 -5.41
C LEU A 32 17.95 -6.10 -6.35
N GLN A 33 18.68 -5.74 -7.42
CA GLN A 33 18.18 -4.82 -8.44
C GLN A 33 16.94 -5.34 -9.17
N HIS A 34 16.85 -6.64 -9.42
CA HIS A 34 15.67 -7.24 -10.06
C HIS A 34 14.43 -7.11 -9.17
N TYR A 35 14.57 -7.41 -7.87
CA TYR A 35 13.51 -7.30 -6.89
C TYR A 35 13.06 -5.86 -6.63
N ILE A 36 14.00 -4.92 -6.58
CA ILE A 36 13.69 -3.48 -6.51
C ILE A 36 12.77 -3.08 -7.66
N LYS A 37 13.06 -3.50 -8.90
CA LYS A 37 12.21 -3.18 -10.06
C LYS A 37 10.82 -3.79 -9.95
N GLN A 38 10.70 -4.99 -9.39
CA GLN A 38 9.39 -5.61 -9.17
C GLN A 38 8.60 -4.84 -8.11
N ALA A 39 9.24 -4.50 -6.99
CA ALA A 39 8.61 -3.73 -5.92
C ALA A 39 8.21 -2.33 -6.36
N GLU A 40 9.02 -1.66 -7.19
CA GLU A 40 8.67 -0.38 -7.82
C GLU A 40 7.39 -0.50 -8.67
N ARG A 41 7.31 -1.52 -9.53
CA ARG A 41 6.11 -1.76 -10.37
C ARG A 41 4.86 -2.03 -9.54
N GLU A 42 4.98 -2.82 -8.47
CA GLU A 42 3.85 -3.09 -7.58
C GLU A 42 3.46 -1.84 -6.79
N THR A 43 4.42 -1.01 -6.41
CA THR A 43 4.17 0.28 -5.75
C THR A 43 3.41 1.23 -6.68
N GLU A 44 3.79 1.30 -7.97
CA GLU A 44 3.07 2.08 -8.99
C GLU A 44 1.63 1.57 -9.20
N LYS A 45 1.42 0.25 -9.23
CA LYS A 45 0.06 -0.32 -9.30
C LYS A 45 -0.78 0.07 -8.10
N THR A 46 -0.21 0.03 -6.90
CA THR A 46 -0.90 0.49 -5.68
C THR A 46 -1.23 1.98 -5.76
N ALA A 47 -0.36 2.82 -6.30
CA ALA A 47 -0.64 4.25 -6.51
C ALA A 47 -1.90 4.46 -7.38
N VAL A 48 -2.03 3.67 -8.45
CA VAL A 48 -3.23 3.71 -9.31
C VAL A 48 -4.48 3.28 -8.55
N LEU A 49 -4.39 2.28 -7.67
CA LEU A 49 -5.51 1.84 -6.83
C LEU A 49 -5.92 2.92 -5.82
N VAL A 50 -4.96 3.60 -5.18
CA VAL A 50 -5.24 4.77 -4.31
C VAL A 50 -6.03 5.83 -5.09
N ALA A 51 -5.56 6.19 -6.29
CA ALA A 51 -6.22 7.22 -7.09
C ALA A 51 -7.66 6.84 -7.45
N ARG A 52 -7.89 5.57 -7.81
CA ARG A 52 -9.24 5.03 -8.08
C ARG A 52 -10.13 5.04 -6.85
N GLN A 53 -9.59 4.69 -5.68
CA GLN A 53 -10.36 4.68 -4.44
C GLN A 53 -10.76 6.11 -4.03
N ARG A 54 -9.88 7.11 -4.21
CA ARG A 54 -10.22 8.53 -4.03
C ARG A 54 -11.38 8.97 -4.93
N GLN A 55 -11.33 8.61 -6.22
CA GLN A 55 -12.44 8.88 -7.14
C GLN A 55 -13.76 8.23 -6.72
N LEU A 56 -13.70 7.05 -6.11
CA LEU A 56 -14.89 6.36 -5.62
C LEU A 56 -15.48 7.08 -4.40
N VAL A 57 -14.65 7.57 -3.47
CA VAL A 57 -15.08 8.43 -2.34
C VAL A 57 -15.76 9.71 -2.85
N ASP A 58 -15.17 10.37 -3.85
CA ASP A 58 -15.74 11.58 -4.46
C ASP A 58 -17.10 11.30 -5.09
N THR A 59 -17.23 10.16 -5.76
CA THR A 59 -18.48 9.73 -6.41
C THR A 59 -19.57 9.46 -5.38
N PHE A 60 -19.28 8.68 -4.33
CA PHE A 60 -20.26 8.44 -3.26
C PHE A 60 -20.63 9.71 -2.51
N THR A 61 -19.69 10.65 -2.36
CA THR A 61 -19.97 11.95 -1.75
C THR A 61 -20.98 12.74 -2.57
N LYS A 62 -20.78 12.86 -3.89
CA LYS A 62 -21.71 13.57 -4.78
C LYS A 62 -23.11 12.93 -4.79
N GLU A 63 -23.17 11.61 -4.96
CA GLU A 63 -24.44 10.88 -4.95
C GLU A 63 -25.18 11.03 -3.62
N HIS A 64 -24.46 11.02 -2.50
CA HIS A 64 -25.03 11.25 -1.18
C HIS A 64 -25.59 12.67 -1.04
N GLU A 65 -24.86 13.69 -1.51
CA GLU A 65 -25.31 15.09 -1.50
C GLU A 65 -26.57 15.28 -2.36
N GLU A 66 -26.61 14.68 -3.56
CA GLU A 66 -27.78 14.72 -4.44
C GLU A 66 -29.00 14.02 -3.81
N ALA A 67 -28.81 12.84 -3.22
CA ALA A 67 -29.88 12.13 -2.51
C ALA A 67 -30.40 12.92 -1.29
N SER A 68 -29.49 13.54 -0.54
CA SER A 68 -29.83 14.37 0.63
C SER A 68 -30.64 15.60 0.21
N ALA A 69 -30.23 16.30 -0.85
CA ALA A 69 -30.96 17.45 -1.38
C ALA A 69 -32.37 17.06 -1.87
N MET A 70 -32.51 15.88 -2.47
CA MET A 70 -33.82 15.36 -2.88
C MET A 70 -34.70 14.96 -1.68
N LEU A 71 -34.11 14.38 -0.64
CA LEU A 71 -34.80 14.08 0.62
C LEU A 71 -35.36 15.34 1.28
N GLU A 72 -34.54 16.39 1.40
CA GLU A 72 -34.95 17.70 1.93
C GLU A 72 -36.10 18.29 1.11
N LYS A 73 -35.96 18.28 -0.22
CA LYS A 73 -36.98 18.78 -1.15
C LYS A 73 -38.31 18.03 -0.99
N ARG A 74 -38.29 16.70 -0.90
CA ARG A 74 -39.51 15.88 -0.73
C ARG A 74 -40.14 16.06 0.64
N THR A 75 -39.32 16.25 1.67
CA THR A 75 -39.80 16.56 3.03
C THR A 75 -40.56 17.89 3.03
N TYR A 76 -39.97 18.95 2.47
CA TYR A 76 -40.62 20.25 2.35
C TYR A 76 -41.90 20.21 1.50
N GLN A 77 -41.89 19.47 0.39
CA GLN A 77 -43.09 19.29 -0.45
C GLN A 77 -44.21 18.54 0.28
N ALA A 78 -43.88 17.54 1.10
CA ALA A 78 -44.88 16.82 1.89
C ALA A 78 -45.55 17.75 2.90
N GLU A 79 -44.79 18.64 3.55
CA GLU A 79 -45.31 19.64 4.49
C GLU A 79 -46.29 20.61 3.82
N ILE A 80 -45.90 21.21 2.68
CA ILE A 80 -46.79 22.12 1.93
C ILE A 80 -48.10 21.42 1.52
N VAL A 81 -48.00 20.20 1.01
CA VAL A 81 -49.15 19.48 0.49
C VAL A 81 -50.09 19.05 1.62
N LYS A 82 -49.53 18.69 2.78
CA LYS A 82 -50.29 18.40 4.00
C LYS A 82 -51.10 19.62 4.45
N GLU A 83 -50.51 20.82 4.44
CA GLU A 83 -51.21 22.06 4.78
C GLU A 83 -52.36 22.38 3.81
N LYS A 84 -52.19 22.02 2.53
CA LYS A 84 -53.20 22.25 1.48
C LYS A 84 -54.28 21.17 1.40
N GLY A 85 -54.20 20.11 2.21
CA GLY A 85 -55.22 19.06 2.31
C GLY A 85 -55.38 18.19 1.06
N ASN A 86 -54.31 18.01 0.26
CA ASN A 86 -54.34 17.09 -0.87
C ASN A 86 -53.67 15.76 -0.49
N ASP A 87 -54.49 14.78 -0.11
CA ASP A 87 -54.02 13.50 0.43
C ASP A 87 -53.25 12.65 -0.60
N GLU A 88 -53.60 12.74 -1.89
CA GLU A 88 -52.94 11.97 -2.96
C GLU A 88 -51.49 12.44 -3.17
N PHE A 89 -51.30 13.75 -3.31
CA PHE A 89 -49.95 14.32 -3.44
C PHE A 89 -49.14 14.15 -2.16
N TYR A 90 -49.78 14.16 -0.98
CA TYR A 90 -49.11 13.94 0.29
C TYR A 90 -48.59 12.50 0.39
N ALA A 91 -49.42 11.52 0.05
CA ALA A 91 -49.03 10.10 0.02
C ALA A 91 -47.92 9.82 -1.01
N PHE A 92 -47.89 10.54 -2.13
CA PHE A 92 -46.79 10.47 -3.09
C PHE A 92 -45.49 11.05 -2.51
N ALA A 93 -45.54 12.25 -1.93
CA ALA A 93 -44.37 12.90 -1.34
C ALA A 93 -43.76 12.09 -0.19
N LEU A 94 -44.58 11.45 0.63
CA LEU A 94 -44.11 10.57 1.71
C LEU A 94 -43.38 9.32 1.19
N ARG A 95 -43.91 8.66 0.16
CA ARG A 95 -43.24 7.49 -0.45
C ARG A 95 -41.88 7.85 -1.05
N GLU A 96 -41.83 8.96 -1.80
CA GLU A 96 -40.56 9.46 -2.34
C GLU A 96 -39.58 9.83 -1.23
N LYS A 97 -40.06 10.50 -0.17
CA LYS A 97 -39.23 10.84 0.99
C LYS A 97 -38.59 9.58 1.60
N GLU A 98 -39.38 8.54 1.86
CA GLU A 98 -38.90 7.28 2.43
C GLU A 98 -37.84 6.59 1.54
N GLU A 99 -38.03 6.63 0.22
CA GLU A 99 -37.05 6.09 -0.73
C GLU A 99 -35.73 6.87 -0.69
N TYR A 100 -35.78 8.21 -0.70
CA TYR A 100 -34.58 9.04 -0.59
C TYR A 100 -33.92 8.95 0.79
N GLU A 101 -34.69 8.74 1.86
CA GLU A 101 -34.16 8.49 3.22
C GLU A 101 -33.32 7.21 3.24
N THR A 102 -33.91 6.09 2.78
CA THR A 102 -33.21 4.81 2.66
C THR A 102 -31.95 4.92 1.78
N ARG A 103 -32.06 5.64 0.65
CA ARG A 103 -30.94 5.82 -0.28
C ARG A 103 -29.81 6.64 0.34
N THR A 104 -30.14 7.72 1.05
CA THR A 104 -29.17 8.59 1.72
C THR A 104 -28.40 7.81 2.79
N GLU A 105 -29.10 7.05 3.64
CA GLU A 105 -28.46 6.21 4.66
C GLU A 105 -27.50 5.18 4.05
N LYS A 106 -27.92 4.52 2.96
CA LYS A 106 -27.08 3.54 2.26
C LYS A 106 -25.83 4.18 1.67
N LEU A 107 -25.97 5.34 1.02
CA LEU A 107 -24.85 6.07 0.43
C LEU A 107 -23.90 6.59 1.50
N ALA A 108 -24.40 7.05 2.65
CA ALA A 108 -23.58 7.47 3.78
C ALA A 108 -22.72 6.32 4.32
N ALA A 109 -23.32 5.13 4.48
CA ALA A 109 -22.61 3.93 4.91
C ALA A 109 -21.55 3.49 3.90
N MET A 110 -21.88 3.50 2.60
CA MET A 110 -20.93 3.16 1.53
C MET A 110 -19.77 4.15 1.45
N LYS A 111 -20.04 5.45 1.56
CA LYS A 111 -19.02 6.49 1.62
C LYS A 111 -18.04 6.22 2.77
N LYS A 112 -18.56 6.06 3.99
CA LYS A 112 -17.74 5.82 5.18
C LYS A 112 -16.85 4.58 5.07
N GLU A 113 -17.41 3.49 4.54
CA GLU A 113 -16.64 2.26 4.33
C GLU A 113 -15.54 2.46 3.27
N THR A 114 -15.86 3.17 2.19
CA THR A 114 -14.90 3.48 1.11
C THR A 114 -13.77 4.38 1.59
N GLU A 115 -14.06 5.36 2.46
CA GLU A 115 -13.08 6.23 3.11
C GLU A 115 -12.13 5.42 4.00
N LYS A 116 -12.65 4.49 4.81
CA LYS A 116 -11.80 3.60 5.62
C LYS A 116 -10.88 2.73 4.74
N GLN A 117 -11.42 2.17 3.66
CA GLN A 117 -10.62 1.39 2.71
C GLN A 117 -9.56 2.24 2.01
N LEU A 118 -9.84 3.52 1.76
CA LEU A 118 -8.86 4.45 1.21
C LEU A 118 -7.68 4.63 2.17
N GLU A 119 -7.94 4.90 3.46
CA GLU A 119 -6.91 5.03 4.48
C GLU A 119 -6.02 3.77 4.56
N GLU A 120 -6.63 2.58 4.48
CA GLU A 120 -5.90 1.31 4.49
C GLU A 120 -4.97 1.13 3.27
N ILE A 121 -5.41 1.55 2.08
CA ILE A 121 -4.61 1.42 0.85
C ILE A 121 -3.51 2.50 0.83
N GLU A 122 -3.79 3.71 1.31
CA GLU A 122 -2.81 4.80 1.42
C GLU A 122 -1.67 4.42 2.38
N ALA A 123 -2.00 3.88 3.56
CA ALA A 123 -0.99 3.38 4.50
C ALA A 123 -0.11 2.29 3.87
N LYS A 124 -0.71 1.35 3.13
CA LYS A 124 0.05 0.30 2.42
C LYS A 124 0.95 0.89 1.34
N TYR A 125 0.46 1.85 0.57
CA TYR A 125 1.21 2.51 -0.49
C TYR A 125 2.45 3.22 0.05
N GLU A 126 2.28 3.99 1.12
CA GLU A 126 3.39 4.70 1.74
C GLU A 126 4.41 3.72 2.37
N SER A 127 3.96 2.64 2.99
CA SER A 127 4.86 1.59 3.48
C SER A 127 5.67 0.98 2.33
N MET A 128 5.03 0.67 1.19
CA MET A 128 5.72 0.15 0.00
C MET A 128 6.81 1.10 -0.51
N LYS A 129 6.54 2.43 -0.53
CA LYS A 129 7.54 3.44 -0.92
C LYS A 129 8.78 3.43 -0.03
N HIS A 130 8.60 3.32 1.29
CA HIS A 130 9.73 3.21 2.22
C HIS A 130 10.53 1.93 1.99
N LYS A 131 9.86 0.79 1.83
CA LYS A 131 10.54 -0.49 1.57
C LYS A 131 11.38 -0.45 0.29
N VAL A 132 10.86 0.16 -0.78
CA VAL A 132 11.62 0.36 -2.03
C VAL A 132 12.88 1.19 -1.77
N LYS A 133 12.78 2.27 -1.00
CA LYS A 133 13.93 3.11 -0.65
C LYS A 133 14.98 2.36 0.18
N ASP A 134 14.54 1.58 1.16
CA ASP A 134 15.44 0.78 2.01
C ASP A 134 16.18 -0.29 1.20
N MET A 135 15.50 -0.93 0.24
CA MET A 135 16.15 -1.87 -0.69
C MET A 135 17.21 -1.18 -1.55
N HIS A 136 16.97 0.04 -2.02
CA HIS A 136 17.97 0.82 -2.76
C HIS A 136 19.20 1.14 -1.92
N ILE A 137 19.01 1.58 -0.67
CA ILE A 137 20.12 1.85 0.27
C ILE A 137 20.94 0.57 0.49
N LYS A 138 20.27 -0.57 0.69
CA LYS A 138 20.95 -1.84 0.92
C LYS A 138 21.72 -2.31 -0.31
N ARG A 139 21.18 -2.08 -1.52
CA ARG A 139 21.90 -2.36 -2.77
C ARG A 139 23.21 -1.57 -2.84
N LEU A 140 23.21 -0.30 -2.44
CA LEU A 140 24.44 0.51 -2.39
C LEU A 140 25.44 -0.05 -1.37
N GLU A 141 24.98 -0.50 -0.21
CA GLU A 141 25.82 -1.15 0.80
C GLU A 141 26.46 -2.44 0.25
N LEU A 142 25.69 -3.30 -0.41
CA LEU A 142 26.18 -4.53 -1.03
C LEU A 142 27.22 -4.25 -2.13
N MET A 143 26.99 -3.23 -2.95
CA MET A 143 27.99 -2.78 -3.94
C MET A 143 29.28 -2.32 -3.27
N GLY A 144 29.19 -1.58 -2.16
CA GLY A 144 30.35 -1.17 -1.38
C GLY A 144 31.14 -2.35 -0.83
N LYS A 145 30.45 -3.34 -0.25
CA LYS A 145 31.06 -4.58 0.25
C LYS A 145 31.71 -5.40 -0.87
N GLU A 146 31.05 -5.55 -2.01
CA GLU A 146 31.59 -6.25 -3.19
C GLU A 146 32.85 -5.58 -3.73
N ASN A 147 32.91 -4.25 -3.73
CA ASN A 147 34.12 -3.52 -4.13
C ASN A 147 35.32 -3.88 -3.23
N VAL A 148 35.11 -3.90 -1.92
CA VAL A 148 36.14 -4.28 -0.94
C VAL A 148 36.53 -5.75 -1.08
N PHE A 149 35.54 -6.63 -1.27
CA PHE A 149 35.76 -8.06 -1.50
C PHE A 149 36.63 -8.31 -2.73
N ARG A 150 36.30 -7.70 -3.88
CA ARG A 150 37.08 -7.83 -5.12
C ARG A 150 38.51 -7.37 -4.95
N VAL A 151 38.75 -6.26 -4.24
CA VAL A 151 40.10 -5.77 -3.94
C VAL A 151 40.87 -6.79 -3.10
N ASN A 152 40.26 -7.31 -2.04
CA ASN A 152 40.88 -8.30 -1.16
C ASN A 152 41.14 -9.63 -1.88
N TYR A 153 40.19 -10.11 -2.68
CA TYR A 153 40.31 -11.31 -3.50
C TYR A 153 41.42 -11.18 -4.54
N ASN A 154 41.43 -10.09 -5.31
CA ASN A 154 42.49 -9.83 -6.29
C ASN A 154 43.86 -9.72 -5.62
N SER A 155 43.95 -9.10 -4.44
CA SER A 155 45.19 -9.04 -3.66
C SER A 155 45.64 -10.43 -3.23
N ARG A 156 44.78 -11.24 -2.61
CA ARG A 156 45.11 -12.61 -2.17
C ARG A 156 45.46 -13.56 -3.32
N LYS A 157 44.81 -13.41 -4.47
CA LYS A 157 45.15 -14.14 -5.70
C LYS A 157 46.56 -13.82 -6.21
N VAL A 158 47.00 -12.58 -6.04
CA VAL A 158 48.41 -12.19 -6.31
C VAL A 158 49.37 -12.82 -5.29
N TYR A 159 48.90 -13.12 -4.07
CA TYR A 159 49.68 -13.73 -2.98
C TYR A 159 49.51 -15.25 -2.79
N ASN A 160 48.71 -15.95 -3.63
CA ASN A 160 48.40 -17.40 -3.55
C ASN A 160 47.81 -17.89 -2.20
N GLU A 161 46.89 -17.13 -1.60
CA GLU A 161 46.14 -17.54 -0.40
C GLU A 161 44.66 -17.79 -0.75
N GLU A 162 44.30 -19.03 -1.11
CA GLU A 162 42.92 -19.41 -1.45
C GLU A 162 42.33 -20.31 -0.35
N GLU A 163 41.22 -19.92 0.29
CA GLU A 163 40.17 -20.91 0.66
C GLU A 163 38.82 -20.37 1.21
N ASN A 164 38.70 -19.20 1.86
CA ASN A 164 37.51 -18.95 2.72
C ASN A 164 36.56 -17.76 2.39
N ALA A 165 36.72 -17.05 1.27
CA ALA A 165 36.07 -15.75 1.11
C ALA A 165 34.59 -15.78 0.62
N ALA A 166 34.16 -16.86 -0.05
CA ALA A 166 32.83 -16.91 -0.68
C ALA A 166 31.66 -17.23 0.27
N ALA A 167 31.93 -17.85 1.42
CA ALA A 167 30.89 -18.28 2.38
C ALA A 167 30.33 -17.12 3.23
N ASP A 168 31.18 -16.17 3.62
CA ASP A 168 30.76 -15.00 4.44
C ASP A 168 29.76 -14.11 3.70
N HIS A 169 29.93 -13.94 2.38
CA HIS A 169 29.05 -13.12 1.55
C HIS A 169 27.59 -13.59 1.59
N PHE A 170 27.36 -14.91 1.64
CA PHE A 170 26.02 -15.48 1.53
C PHE A 170 25.23 -15.39 2.84
N SER A 171 25.90 -15.57 3.98
CA SER A 171 25.26 -15.53 5.31
C SER A 171 24.64 -14.16 5.64
N ASP A 172 25.25 -13.07 5.16
CA ASP A 172 24.79 -11.69 5.36
C ASP A 172 23.43 -11.41 4.70
N MET A 173 23.06 -12.17 3.66
CA MET A 173 21.83 -11.95 2.88
C MET A 173 20.63 -12.72 3.46
N GLU A 174 20.83 -13.99 3.88
CA GLU A 174 19.79 -14.76 4.59
C GLU A 174 19.33 -14.04 5.87
N TRP A 175 20.27 -13.51 6.64
CA TRP A 175 19.98 -12.79 7.88
C TRP A 175 19.04 -11.58 7.67
N TYR A 176 19.13 -10.90 6.52
CA TYR A 176 18.30 -9.74 6.22
C TYR A 176 16.92 -10.11 5.66
N LEU A 177 16.79 -11.19 4.88
CA LEU A 177 15.48 -11.68 4.43
C LEU A 177 14.61 -12.14 5.61
N ASP A 178 15.24 -12.66 6.65
CA ASP A 178 14.55 -12.93 7.92
C ASP A 178 14.16 -11.65 8.66
N GLY A 179 15.00 -10.62 8.66
CA GLY A 179 14.66 -9.30 9.21
C GLY A 179 13.47 -8.62 8.49
N LEU A 180 13.43 -8.70 7.16
CA LEU A 180 12.35 -8.21 6.30
C LEU A 180 11.05 -9.05 6.38
N ALA A 181 11.06 -10.21 7.03
CA ALA A 181 9.83 -10.93 7.35
C ALA A 181 9.23 -10.43 8.68
N HIS A 182 10.08 -9.97 9.59
CA HIS A 182 9.71 -9.69 10.97
C HIS A 182 9.25 -8.24 11.25
N TRP A 183 9.55 -7.28 10.38
CA TRP A 183 9.13 -5.87 10.49
C TRP A 183 7.65 -5.57 10.14
N GLU A 184 6.84 -6.57 9.75
CA GLU A 184 5.40 -6.40 9.48
C GLU A 184 4.60 -5.90 10.71
N LYS A 185 5.19 -5.91 11.91
CA LYS A 185 4.48 -5.65 13.18
C LYS A 185 4.60 -4.24 13.77
N ASN A 186 5.47 -3.37 13.24
CA ASN A 186 5.86 -2.13 13.95
C ASN A 186 5.61 -0.82 13.19
N ASP A 187 5.07 -0.86 11.95
CA ASP A 187 5.00 0.32 11.08
C ASP A 187 3.55 0.81 10.81
N GLU A 188 2.53 0.18 11.42
CA GLU A 188 1.14 0.65 11.35
C GLU A 188 0.93 2.03 12.03
N GLU A 189 1.85 2.48 12.89
CA GLU A 189 1.69 3.70 13.69
C GLU A 189 2.28 4.98 13.07
N LYS A 190 3.25 4.90 12.15
CA LYS A 190 4.07 6.07 11.80
C LYS A 190 3.56 6.92 10.64
N GLN A 191 2.83 6.36 9.69
CA GLN A 191 2.40 7.10 8.49
C GLN A 191 1.02 7.77 8.64
N SER A 192 0.19 7.29 9.56
CA SER A 192 -1.01 8.00 10.01
C SER A 192 -0.69 9.32 10.72
N PHE A 193 0.56 9.55 11.12
CA PHE A 193 0.96 10.68 11.96
C PHE A 193 0.99 12.02 11.21
N ASP A 194 1.71 12.15 10.10
CA ASP A 194 1.91 13.45 9.44
C ASP A 194 0.62 14.05 8.85
N GLU A 195 -0.26 13.21 8.27
CA GLU A 195 -1.59 13.65 7.80
C GLU A 195 -2.56 13.97 8.95
N ARG A 196 -2.38 13.38 10.13
CA ARG A 196 -3.18 13.70 11.33
C ARG A 196 -2.64 14.93 12.04
N VAL A 197 -1.34 15.18 11.99
CA VAL A 197 -0.69 16.38 12.52
C VAL A 197 -1.04 17.59 11.65
N ALA A 198 -0.99 17.48 10.32
CA ALA A 198 -1.40 18.57 9.42
C ALA A 198 -2.87 19.01 9.67
N ARG A 199 -3.78 18.06 9.93
CA ARG A 199 -5.18 18.35 10.30
C ARG A 199 -5.34 18.98 11.70
N LEU A 200 -4.33 18.87 12.58
CA LEU A 200 -4.31 19.52 13.89
C LEU A 200 -3.70 20.92 13.84
N GLU A 201 -2.84 21.21 12.87
CA GLU A 201 -2.22 22.53 12.66
C GLU A 201 -3.16 23.54 11.97
N GLU A 202 -4.24 23.10 11.33
CA GLU A 202 -5.27 23.95 10.70
C GLU A 202 -6.38 24.45 11.67
N LYS A 203 -6.22 24.27 12.99
CA LYS A 203 -7.11 24.83 14.04
C LYS A 203 -6.47 25.99 14.78
#